data_AF-A0A174JQS0-F1
#
_entry.id   AF-A0A174JQS0-F1
#
_cell.length_a   1.000
_cell.length_b   1.000
_cell.length_c   1.000
_cell.angle_alpha   90.00
_cell.angle_beta   90.00
_cell.angle_gamma   90.00
#
_symmetry.space_group_name_H-M   'P 1'
#
loop_
_entity.id
_entity.type
_entity.pdbx_description
1 polymer ?
#
loop_
_entity_poly.entity_id
_entity_poly.type
_entity_poly.pdbx_seq_one_letter_code
_entity_poly.pdbx_strand_id
1 'polypeptide(L)'
;MYSRELIFEYENVLTENKPSVNPFLFNRGDYENERKALYIMRYAIQTYLRWNPYEVRDHMTHRILKMLKLEALLKYITFPSVIQIEEDRDLFYLAVKLYPKQIKYNEKDLILRVYKRVLKGDMKRFPKQFLAGADGLYRAKLCFHYMITQYLTFTSIEDMYRFFSSRGGAVALRKYRLSQVCKDLFEYNVDFLHESLSEDQKDELLYHYYRFSNIYKKGIR
;
A
#
# COMPACT_ATOMS: atom_id res chain seq x y z
N MET A 1 24.57 13.61 -21.05
CA MET A 1 26.00 13.65 -20.71
C MET A 1 26.22 14.06 -19.24
N TYR A 2 25.49 13.44 -18.29
CA TYR A 2 25.60 13.72 -16.83
C TYR A 2 26.04 12.48 -16.04
N SER A 3 26.18 11.34 -16.71
CA SER A 3 26.28 10.03 -16.09
C SER A 3 27.59 9.83 -15.32
N ARG A 4 28.74 10.31 -15.83
CA ARG A 4 30.04 10.12 -15.17
C ARG A 4 30.22 10.99 -13.92
N GLU A 5 29.79 12.25 -13.99
CA GLU A 5 29.88 13.20 -12.88
C GLU A 5 29.05 12.73 -11.67
N LEU A 6 27.84 12.23 -11.91
CA LEU A 6 26.96 11.71 -10.85
C LEU A 6 27.53 10.47 -10.16
N ILE A 7 28.17 9.56 -10.93
CA ILE A 7 28.82 8.38 -10.35
C ILE A 7 30.06 8.78 -9.56
N PHE A 8 30.89 9.67 -10.11
CA PHE A 8 32.09 10.14 -9.42
C PHE A 8 31.73 10.80 -8.07
N GLU A 9 30.72 11.67 -8.03
CA GLU A 9 30.27 12.27 -6.78
C GLU A 9 29.73 11.21 -5.80
N TYR A 10 28.97 10.23 -6.28
CA TYR A 10 28.48 9.14 -5.44
C TYR A 10 29.62 8.26 -4.87
N GLU A 11 30.63 7.95 -5.67
CA GLU A 11 31.79 7.20 -5.22
C GLU A 11 32.57 7.96 -4.15
N ASN A 12 32.73 9.28 -4.31
CA ASN A 12 33.30 10.13 -3.26
C ASN A 12 32.49 10.10 -1.97
N VAL A 13 31.16 9.99 -2.05
CA VAL A 13 30.30 9.86 -0.85
C VAL A 13 30.58 8.55 -0.10
N LEU A 14 30.82 7.46 -0.82
CA LEU A 14 31.18 6.17 -0.24
C LEU A 14 32.58 6.20 0.36
N THR A 15 33.58 6.74 -0.35
CA THR A 15 35.00 6.70 0.05
C THR A 15 35.37 7.74 1.11
N GLU A 16 34.90 8.98 0.98
CA GLU A 16 35.22 10.10 1.90
C GLU A 16 34.29 10.16 3.11
N ASN A 17 33.49 9.11 3.31
CA ASN A 17 32.50 9.00 4.34
C ASN A 17 31.48 10.18 4.44
N LYS A 18 31.19 10.89 3.34
CA LYS A 18 30.17 11.97 3.32
C LYS A 18 28.76 11.43 3.64
N PRO A 19 27.85 12.26 4.16
CA PRO A 19 26.49 11.82 4.52
C PRO A 19 25.59 11.54 3.30
N SER A 20 25.73 12.29 2.21
CA SER A 20 24.91 12.12 1.00
C SER A 20 25.53 12.82 -0.22
N VAL A 21 25.04 12.47 -1.41
CA VAL A 21 25.35 13.17 -2.68
C VAL A 21 24.98 14.64 -2.58
N ASN A 22 25.81 15.51 -3.16
CA ASN A 22 25.60 16.96 -3.15
C ASN A 22 24.21 17.37 -3.67
N PRO A 23 23.36 18.03 -2.83
CA PRO A 23 22.02 18.45 -3.22
C PRO A 23 21.98 19.41 -4.42
N PHE A 24 23.05 20.18 -4.68
CA PHE A 24 23.12 21.08 -5.83
C PHE A 24 23.00 20.35 -7.18
N LEU A 25 23.31 19.05 -7.22
CA LEU A 25 23.12 18.22 -8.41
C LEU A 25 21.63 17.92 -8.69
N PHE A 26 20.72 18.25 -7.77
CA PHE A 26 19.28 17.99 -7.84
C PHE A 26 18.45 19.29 -7.91
N ASN A 27 18.80 20.20 -8.82
CA ASN A 27 18.17 21.53 -8.96
C ASN A 27 17.38 21.74 -10.27
N ARG A 28 17.11 20.68 -11.05
CA ARG A 28 16.53 20.80 -12.42
C ARG A 28 15.05 20.41 -12.53
N GLY A 29 14.35 20.31 -11.41
CA GLY A 29 12.94 19.91 -11.32
C GLY A 29 12.75 18.42 -11.01
N ASP A 30 11.55 18.07 -10.54
CA ASP A 30 11.26 16.76 -9.93
C ASP A 30 11.55 15.57 -10.85
N TYR A 31 11.17 15.66 -12.12
CA TYR A 31 11.40 14.59 -13.10
C TYR A 31 12.89 14.31 -13.33
N GLU A 32 13.68 15.36 -13.52
CA GLU A 32 15.13 15.23 -13.76
C GLU A 32 15.86 14.78 -12.49
N ASN A 33 15.42 15.25 -11.32
CA ASN A 33 15.95 14.85 -10.02
C ASN A 33 15.67 13.38 -9.73
N GLU A 34 14.44 12.90 -9.99
CA GLU A 34 14.09 11.48 -9.87
C GLU A 34 14.95 10.63 -10.81
N ARG A 35 15.13 11.05 -12.07
CA ARG A 35 15.96 10.32 -13.04
C ARG A 35 17.42 10.19 -12.59
N LYS A 36 18.00 11.26 -12.03
CA LYS A 36 19.36 11.24 -11.47
C LYS A 36 19.47 10.32 -10.25
N ALA A 37 18.51 10.40 -9.33
CA ALA A 37 18.47 9.54 -8.14
C ALA A 37 18.39 8.06 -8.52
N LEU A 38 17.47 7.70 -9.43
CA LEU A 38 17.32 6.33 -9.92
C LEU A 38 18.56 5.84 -10.68
N TYR A 39 19.26 6.72 -11.38
CA TYR A 39 20.51 6.38 -12.07
C TYR A 39 21.62 6.00 -11.08
N ILE A 40 21.85 6.82 -10.05
CA ILE A 40 22.83 6.55 -8.99
C ILE A 40 22.47 5.26 -8.23
N MET A 41 21.20 5.11 -7.83
CA MET A 41 20.75 3.91 -7.12
C MET A 41 20.94 2.64 -7.96
N ARG A 42 20.62 2.68 -9.25
CA ARG A 42 20.81 1.52 -10.14
C ARG A 42 22.28 1.15 -10.24
N TYR A 43 23.17 2.12 -10.42
CA TYR A 43 24.62 1.89 -10.44
C TYR A 43 25.09 1.21 -9.16
N ALA A 44 24.76 1.78 -7.99
CA ALA A 44 25.17 1.25 -6.70
C ALA A 44 24.72 -0.21 -6.50
N ILE A 45 23.47 -0.51 -6.83
CA ILE A 45 22.89 -1.85 -6.70
C ILE A 45 23.59 -2.83 -7.64
N GLN A 46 23.80 -2.47 -8.90
CA GLN A 46 24.42 -3.36 -9.89
C GLN A 46 25.90 -3.60 -9.63
N THR A 47 26.62 -2.56 -9.18
CA THR A 47 28.06 -2.62 -8.96
C THR A 47 28.41 -3.32 -7.65
N TYR A 48 27.76 -2.94 -6.54
CA TYR A 48 28.14 -3.40 -5.21
C TYR A 48 27.33 -4.60 -4.70
N LEU A 49 26.02 -4.64 -4.98
CA LEU A 49 25.19 -5.79 -4.59
C LEU A 49 25.13 -6.88 -5.66
N ARG A 50 25.37 -6.51 -6.94
CA ARG A 50 25.23 -7.39 -8.11
C ARG A 50 23.85 -8.04 -8.23
N TRP A 51 22.83 -7.36 -7.70
CA TRP A 51 21.47 -7.88 -7.69
C TRP A 51 20.75 -7.69 -9.01
N ASN A 52 19.94 -8.68 -9.37
CA ASN A 52 18.98 -8.61 -10.44
C ASN A 52 17.69 -7.88 -9.98
N PRO A 53 16.79 -7.48 -10.91
CA PRO A 53 15.58 -6.73 -10.57
C PRO A 53 14.66 -7.40 -9.52
N TYR A 54 14.59 -8.74 -9.51
CA TYR A 54 13.76 -9.49 -8.56
C TYR A 54 14.39 -9.56 -7.17
N GLU A 55 15.71 -9.66 -7.08
CA GLU A 55 16.43 -9.57 -5.81
C GLU A 55 16.26 -8.19 -5.18
N VAL A 56 16.31 -7.12 -5.99
CA VAL A 56 15.99 -5.76 -5.52
C VAL A 56 14.56 -5.68 -5.00
N ARG A 57 13.61 -6.30 -5.70
CA ARG A 57 12.20 -6.34 -5.30
C ARG A 57 11.99 -7.03 -3.94
N ASP A 58 12.70 -8.12 -3.68
CA ASP A 58 12.42 -9.00 -2.54
C ASP A 58 13.32 -8.75 -1.33
N HIS A 59 14.51 -8.18 -1.52
CA HIS A 59 15.53 -8.07 -0.48
C HIS A 59 15.93 -6.63 -0.13
N MET A 60 15.50 -5.63 -0.91
CA MET A 60 15.85 -4.23 -0.63
C MET A 60 15.21 -3.76 0.68
N THR A 61 16.04 -3.22 1.57
CA THR A 61 15.63 -2.69 2.89
C THR A 61 16.27 -1.33 3.15
N HIS A 62 15.70 -0.53 4.07
CA HIS A 62 16.30 0.74 4.49
C HIS A 62 17.71 0.56 5.05
N ARG A 63 17.99 -0.56 5.72
CA ARG A 63 19.33 -0.91 6.20
C ARG A 63 20.33 -0.97 5.04
N ILE A 64 19.95 -1.62 3.94
CA ILE A 64 20.81 -1.74 2.75
C ILE A 64 20.99 -0.38 2.07
N LEU A 65 19.92 0.42 1.95
CA LEU A 65 20.04 1.78 1.44
C LEU A 65 20.96 2.66 2.28
N LYS A 66 20.94 2.53 3.62
CA LYS A 66 21.88 3.20 4.54
C LYS A 66 23.31 2.75 4.32
N MET A 67 23.55 1.43 4.21
CA MET A 67 24.88 0.87 3.93
C MET A 67 25.45 1.39 2.61
N LEU A 68 24.59 1.59 1.60
CA LEU A 68 24.96 2.16 0.30
C LEU A 68 24.92 3.69 0.25
N LYS A 69 24.55 4.37 1.34
CA LYS A 69 24.37 5.84 1.42
C LYS A 69 23.39 6.43 0.41
N LEU A 70 22.34 5.67 0.09
CA LEU A 70 21.30 6.04 -0.88
C LEU A 70 20.01 6.56 -0.23
N GLU A 71 19.87 6.45 1.10
CA GLU A 71 18.62 6.80 1.79
C GLU A 71 18.19 8.26 1.53
N ALA A 72 19.13 9.20 1.53
CA ALA A 72 18.86 10.61 1.26
C ALA A 72 18.31 10.88 -0.15
N LEU A 73 18.50 9.96 -1.10
CA LEU A 73 18.01 10.08 -2.46
C LEU A 73 16.53 9.67 -2.58
N LEU A 74 15.96 8.98 -1.58
CA LEU A 74 14.54 8.58 -1.59
C LEU A 74 13.60 9.78 -1.67
N LYS A 75 14.00 10.95 -1.15
CA LYS A 75 13.20 12.18 -1.21
C LYS A 75 12.98 12.70 -2.63
N TYR A 76 13.82 12.31 -3.58
CA TYR A 76 13.69 12.68 -4.99
C TYR A 76 12.85 11.66 -5.79
N ILE A 77 12.42 10.57 -5.17
CA ILE A 77 11.65 9.51 -5.84
C ILE A 77 10.17 9.69 -5.51
N THR A 78 9.35 9.71 -6.54
CA THR A 78 7.90 9.85 -6.40
C THR A 78 7.27 8.49 -6.10
N PHE A 79 6.79 8.32 -4.87
CA PHE A 79 6.01 7.16 -4.46
C PHE A 79 4.50 7.44 -4.57
N PRO A 80 3.68 6.45 -4.95
CA PRO A 80 2.23 6.56 -4.92
C PRO A 80 1.76 6.90 -3.50
N SER A 81 0.69 7.68 -3.39
CA SER A 81 0.06 8.04 -2.11
C SER A 81 -0.33 6.81 -1.29
N VAL A 82 -0.65 5.70 -1.97
CA VAL A 82 -0.96 4.37 -1.39
C VAL A 82 0.21 3.79 -0.57
N ILE A 83 1.47 4.17 -0.84
CA ILE A 83 2.68 3.62 -0.21
C ILE A 83 3.48 4.68 0.57
N GLN A 84 2.80 5.68 1.10
CA GLN A 84 3.45 6.64 1.99
C GLN A 84 3.67 6.01 3.38
N ILE A 85 4.77 5.28 3.57
CA ILE A 85 5.12 4.70 4.88
C ILE A 85 6.55 5.08 5.23
N GLU A 86 6.75 6.24 5.83
CA GLU A 86 8.07 6.87 5.98
C GLU A 86 9.11 6.07 6.78
N GLU A 87 8.71 5.16 7.68
CA GLU A 87 9.64 4.55 8.63
C GLU A 87 9.87 3.04 8.43
N ASP A 88 9.06 2.38 7.59
CA ASP A 88 9.22 0.96 7.25
C ASP A 88 8.68 0.67 5.84
N ARG A 89 9.07 1.54 4.89
CA ARG A 89 8.68 1.44 3.47
C ARG A 89 8.95 0.03 2.98
N ASP A 90 7.91 -0.59 2.45
CA ASP A 90 8.10 -1.68 1.52
C ASP A 90 8.79 -1.09 0.29
N LEU A 91 10.10 -1.32 0.17
CA LEU A 91 10.92 -0.82 -0.94
C LEU A 91 10.64 -1.57 -2.24
N PHE A 92 9.65 -2.48 -2.27
CA PHE A 92 9.13 -3.06 -3.50
C PHE A 92 8.90 -2.05 -4.61
N TYR A 93 8.29 -0.90 -4.30
CA TYR A 93 7.99 0.11 -5.32
C TYR A 93 9.26 0.79 -5.86
N LEU A 94 10.34 0.81 -5.08
CA LEU A 94 11.64 1.25 -5.58
C LEU A 94 12.12 0.33 -6.70
N ALA A 95 11.90 -0.98 -6.60
CA ALA A 95 12.24 -1.92 -7.67
C ALA A 95 11.42 -1.69 -8.94
N VAL A 96 10.14 -1.31 -8.82
CA VAL A 96 9.29 -0.90 -9.96
C VAL A 96 9.88 0.34 -10.65
N LYS A 97 10.25 1.36 -9.87
CA LYS A 97 10.83 2.60 -10.39
C LYS A 97 12.20 2.39 -11.02
N LEU A 98 13.03 1.54 -10.43
CA LEU A 98 14.32 1.17 -10.99
C LEU A 98 14.14 0.31 -12.24
N TYR A 99 13.25 -0.68 -12.27
CA TYR A 99 13.20 -1.65 -13.37
C TYR A 99 11.80 -1.77 -13.99
N PRO A 100 11.22 -0.69 -14.55
CA PRO A 100 9.82 -0.66 -14.98
C PRO A 100 9.50 -1.61 -16.15
N LYS A 101 10.52 -2.03 -16.92
CA LYS A 101 10.34 -2.99 -18.02
C LYS A 101 10.25 -4.44 -17.52
N GLN A 102 10.91 -4.75 -16.40
CA GLN A 102 11.00 -6.09 -15.83
C GLN A 102 10.02 -6.30 -14.68
N ILE A 103 9.91 -5.32 -13.79
CA ILE A 103 9.06 -5.35 -12.61
C ILE A 103 7.82 -4.53 -12.90
N LYS A 104 6.75 -5.23 -13.31
CA LYS A 104 5.41 -4.66 -13.43
C LYS A 104 4.68 -4.79 -12.10
N TYR A 105 3.82 -3.83 -11.81
CA TYR A 105 2.86 -3.92 -10.74
C TYR A 105 1.55 -3.29 -11.21
N ASN A 106 0.43 -3.76 -10.68
CA ASN A 106 -0.84 -3.05 -10.81
C ASN A 106 -1.24 -2.47 -9.45
N GLU A 107 -2.11 -1.47 -9.47
CA GLU A 107 -2.55 -0.78 -8.25
C GLU A 107 -3.23 -1.75 -7.25
N LYS A 108 -3.98 -2.74 -7.74
CA LYS A 108 -4.66 -3.73 -6.90
C LYS A 108 -3.66 -4.52 -6.05
N ASP A 109 -2.57 -4.99 -6.64
CA ASP A 109 -1.52 -5.76 -5.95
C ASP A 109 -0.89 -4.94 -4.83
N LEU A 110 -0.75 -3.63 -5.06
CA LEU A 110 -0.18 -2.72 -4.09
C LEU A 110 -1.10 -2.48 -2.89
N ILE A 111 -2.40 -2.27 -3.16
CA ILE A 111 -3.43 -2.15 -2.13
C ILE A 111 -3.46 -3.43 -1.28
N LEU A 112 -3.47 -4.60 -1.93
CA LEU A 112 -3.50 -5.88 -1.24
C LEU A 112 -2.20 -6.17 -0.47
N ARG A 113 -1.04 -5.71 -0.96
CA ARG A 113 0.24 -5.81 -0.26
C ARG A 113 0.20 -5.02 1.06
N VAL A 114 -0.28 -3.78 1.03
CA VAL A 114 -0.48 -2.99 2.26
C VAL A 114 -1.45 -3.69 3.21
N TYR A 115 -2.58 -4.17 2.69
CA TYR A 115 -3.57 -4.87 3.52
C TYR A 115 -3.01 -6.13 4.17
N LYS A 116 -2.28 -6.95 3.42
CA LYS A 116 -1.61 -8.16 3.93
C LYS A 116 -0.60 -7.85 5.04
N ARG A 117 0.17 -6.75 4.95
CA ARG A 117 1.07 -6.31 6.03
C ARG A 117 0.31 -5.91 7.30
N VAL A 118 -0.82 -5.22 7.15
CA VAL A 118 -1.70 -4.86 8.28
C VAL A 118 -2.31 -6.12 8.92
N LEU A 119 -2.72 -7.11 8.11
CA LEU A 119 -3.24 -8.40 8.59
C LEU A 119 -2.18 -9.22 9.34
N LYS A 120 -0.96 -9.27 8.84
CA LYS A 120 0.17 -9.97 9.47
C LYS A 120 0.62 -9.32 10.78
N GLY A 121 0.32 -8.04 10.97
CA GLY A 121 0.77 -7.27 12.13
C GLY A 121 2.10 -6.55 11.93
N ASP A 122 2.72 -6.69 10.74
CA ASP A 122 3.90 -5.93 10.32
C ASP A 122 3.61 -4.42 10.32
N MET A 123 2.36 -4.05 10.09
CA MET A 123 1.87 -2.67 10.19
C MET A 123 0.76 -2.57 11.24
N LYS A 124 0.94 -1.69 12.23
CA LYS A 124 -0.05 -1.48 13.31
C LYS A 124 -1.39 -0.94 12.78
N ARG A 125 -1.36 -0.07 11.77
CA ARG A 125 -2.53 0.62 11.17
C ARG A 125 -2.29 0.88 9.69
N PHE A 126 -3.34 1.16 8.94
CA PHE A 126 -3.23 1.65 7.56
C PHE A 126 -2.47 3.00 7.51
N PRO A 127 -1.74 3.30 6.42
CA PRO A 127 -1.17 4.62 6.20
C PRO A 127 -2.25 5.71 6.22
N LYS A 128 -1.93 6.91 6.71
CA LYS A 128 -2.90 8.00 6.91
C LYS A 128 -3.70 8.33 5.64
N GLN A 129 -3.04 8.36 4.48
CA GLN A 129 -3.66 8.69 3.19
C GLN A 129 -4.16 7.46 2.40
N PHE A 130 -4.01 6.25 2.94
CA PHE A 130 -4.36 5.03 2.22
C PHE A 130 -5.86 4.94 1.94
N LEU A 131 -6.68 5.26 2.94
CA LEU A 131 -8.16 5.23 2.86
C LEU A 131 -8.77 6.61 2.63
N ALA A 132 -7.95 7.64 2.39
CA ALA A 132 -8.42 9.00 2.19
C ALA A 132 -8.68 9.30 0.71
N GLY A 133 -9.50 10.33 0.46
CA GLY A 133 -9.79 10.83 -0.88
C GLY A 133 -10.77 9.97 -1.67
N ALA A 134 -10.99 10.34 -2.93
CA ALA A 134 -11.95 9.68 -3.83
C ALA A 134 -11.67 8.18 -4.01
N ASP A 135 -10.40 7.77 -4.02
CA ASP A 135 -10.00 6.37 -4.21
C ASP A 135 -10.01 5.56 -2.90
N GLY A 136 -10.17 6.21 -1.74
CA GLY A 136 -10.17 5.55 -0.44
C GLY A 136 -11.25 4.48 -0.32
N LEU A 137 -12.44 4.78 -0.86
CA LEU A 137 -13.55 3.85 -0.91
C LEU A 137 -13.24 2.62 -1.78
N TYR A 138 -12.66 2.81 -2.96
CA TYR A 138 -12.24 1.71 -3.83
C TYR A 138 -11.24 0.78 -3.14
N ARG A 139 -10.24 1.35 -2.46
CA ARG A 139 -9.23 0.59 -1.70
C ARG A 139 -9.86 -0.20 -0.56
N ALA A 140 -10.82 0.40 0.16
CA ALA A 140 -11.56 -0.26 1.22
C ALA A 140 -12.38 -1.46 0.69
N LYS A 141 -13.14 -1.25 -0.40
CA LYS A 141 -13.91 -2.31 -1.08
C LYS A 141 -13.00 -3.47 -1.53
N LEU A 142 -11.82 -3.16 -2.09
CA LEU A 142 -10.86 -4.19 -2.50
C LEU A 142 -10.30 -4.99 -1.31
N CYS A 143 -9.96 -4.32 -0.20
CA CYS A 143 -9.52 -5.02 1.03
C CYS A 143 -10.65 -5.93 1.58
N PHE A 144 -11.88 -5.43 1.58
CA PHE A 144 -13.04 -6.18 2.07
C PHE A 144 -13.37 -7.38 1.19
N HIS A 145 -13.33 -7.21 -0.13
CA HIS A 145 -13.48 -8.32 -1.07
C HIS A 145 -12.40 -9.39 -0.85
N TYR A 146 -11.14 -8.99 -0.67
CA TYR A 146 -10.07 -9.93 -0.31
C TYR A 146 -10.37 -10.66 1.01
N MET A 147 -10.85 -9.96 2.04
CA MET A 147 -11.22 -10.59 3.31
C MET A 147 -12.28 -11.66 3.14
N ILE A 148 -13.38 -11.33 2.43
CA ILE A 148 -14.49 -12.26 2.20
C ILE A 148 -13.99 -13.49 1.44
N THR A 149 -13.33 -13.28 0.30
CA THR A 149 -12.93 -14.37 -0.60
C THR A 149 -11.88 -15.30 0.00
N GLN A 150 -11.01 -14.80 0.87
CA GLN A 150 -9.89 -15.59 1.41
C GLN A 150 -10.20 -16.25 2.75
N TYR A 151 -11.12 -15.69 3.55
CA TYR A 151 -11.27 -16.11 4.94
C TYR A 151 -12.70 -16.43 5.36
N LEU A 152 -13.70 -16.18 4.52
CA LEU A 152 -15.10 -16.42 4.83
C LEU A 152 -15.72 -17.30 3.75
N THR A 153 -16.74 -18.07 4.13
CA THR A 153 -17.51 -18.91 3.22
C THR A 153 -18.99 -18.69 3.49
N PHE A 154 -19.76 -18.54 2.43
CA PHE A 154 -21.19 -18.25 2.48
C PHE A 154 -21.90 -19.14 1.45
N THR A 155 -23.12 -19.57 1.76
CA THR A 155 -23.90 -20.41 0.85
C THR A 155 -24.82 -19.59 -0.06
N SER A 156 -25.14 -18.36 0.34
CA SER A 156 -25.96 -17.42 -0.42
C SER A 156 -25.59 -15.97 -0.15
N ILE A 157 -26.08 -15.06 -1.00
CA ILE A 157 -25.97 -13.61 -0.79
C ILE A 157 -26.73 -13.19 0.49
N GLU A 158 -27.89 -13.79 0.74
CA GLU A 158 -28.65 -13.54 1.97
C GLU A 158 -27.85 -13.88 3.23
N ASP A 159 -27.13 -15.00 3.23
CA ASP A 159 -26.25 -15.36 4.35
C ASP A 159 -25.21 -14.27 4.63
N MET A 160 -24.68 -13.63 3.58
CA MET A 160 -23.73 -12.53 3.73
C MET A 160 -24.41 -11.34 4.43
N TYR A 161 -25.58 -10.89 3.96
CA TYR A 161 -26.30 -9.78 4.57
C TYR A 161 -26.68 -10.08 6.03
N ARG A 162 -27.15 -11.30 6.32
CA ARG A 162 -27.44 -11.75 7.68
C ARG A 162 -26.19 -11.78 8.56
N PHE A 163 -25.07 -12.25 8.03
CA PHE A 163 -23.82 -12.33 8.78
C PHE A 163 -23.27 -10.95 9.12
N PHE A 164 -23.22 -10.04 8.15
CA PHE A 164 -22.68 -8.69 8.34
C PHE A 164 -23.61 -7.78 9.16
N SER A 165 -24.91 -8.06 9.21
CA SER A 165 -25.83 -7.43 10.18
C SER A 165 -25.73 -8.01 11.60
N SER A 166 -25.00 -9.11 11.80
CA SER A 166 -24.84 -9.72 13.13
C SER A 166 -23.58 -9.27 13.87
N ARG A 167 -23.46 -9.67 15.14
CA ARG A 167 -22.20 -9.55 15.91
C ARG A 167 -21.04 -10.30 15.24
N GLY A 168 -21.33 -11.36 14.49
CA GLY A 168 -20.33 -12.13 13.73
C GLY A 168 -19.58 -11.25 12.72
N GLY A 169 -20.30 -10.44 11.95
CA GLY A 169 -19.71 -9.47 11.02
C GLY A 169 -18.79 -8.46 11.70
N ALA A 170 -19.21 -7.91 12.84
CA ALA A 170 -18.38 -6.98 13.62
C ALA A 170 -17.09 -7.63 14.14
N VAL A 171 -17.18 -8.89 14.59
CA VAL A 171 -16.03 -9.67 15.04
C VAL A 171 -15.09 -9.98 13.88
N ALA A 172 -15.62 -10.34 12.70
CA ALA A 172 -14.83 -10.60 11.50
C ALA A 172 -14.07 -9.34 11.06
N LEU A 173 -14.76 -8.20 10.96
CA LEU A 173 -14.13 -6.92 10.60
C LEU A 173 -13.01 -6.54 11.58
N ARG A 174 -13.18 -6.80 12.88
CA ARG A 174 -12.13 -6.54 13.87
C ARG A 174 -10.95 -7.51 13.70
N LYS A 175 -11.23 -8.81 13.53
CA LYS A 175 -10.22 -9.86 13.33
C LYS A 175 -9.35 -9.55 12.11
N TYR A 176 -9.95 -9.11 11.02
CA TYR A 176 -9.27 -8.82 9.76
C TYR A 176 -8.96 -7.33 9.55
N ARG A 177 -8.86 -6.56 10.64
CA ARG A 177 -8.35 -5.18 10.67
C ARG A 177 -9.15 -4.15 9.84
N LEU A 178 -10.39 -4.44 9.48
CA LEU A 178 -11.28 -3.55 8.72
C LEU A 178 -12.34 -2.85 9.58
N SER A 179 -12.38 -3.09 10.90
CA SER A 179 -13.40 -2.47 11.76
C SER A 179 -13.31 -0.94 11.82
N GLN A 180 -12.12 -0.36 11.86
CA GLN A 180 -11.99 1.11 11.86
C GLN A 180 -12.38 1.68 10.48
N VAL A 181 -11.92 1.04 9.40
CA VAL A 181 -12.27 1.40 8.02
C VAL A 181 -13.78 1.42 7.83
N CYS A 182 -14.47 0.40 8.35
CA CYS A 182 -15.92 0.33 8.29
C CYS A 182 -16.58 1.51 9.01
N LYS A 183 -16.10 1.91 10.18
CA LYS A 183 -16.67 3.03 10.96
C LYS A 183 -16.41 4.39 10.33
N ASP A 184 -15.28 4.53 9.65
CA ASP A 184 -14.88 5.79 9.04
C ASP A 184 -15.65 6.05 7.72
N LEU A 185 -15.99 4.98 6.99
CA LEU A 185 -16.61 5.07 5.67
C LEU A 185 -18.10 4.73 5.64
N PHE A 186 -18.60 4.00 6.64
CA PHE A 186 -19.96 3.45 6.64
C PHE A 186 -20.60 3.54 8.03
N GLU A 187 -21.93 3.60 8.06
CA GLU A 187 -22.69 3.65 9.30
C GLU A 187 -22.83 2.25 9.93
N TYR A 188 -23.05 1.24 9.09
CA TYR A 188 -23.19 -0.16 9.48
C TYR A 188 -22.30 -1.09 8.65
N ASN A 189 -21.94 -2.23 9.24
CA ASN A 189 -21.17 -3.29 8.57
C ASN A 189 -21.87 -3.83 7.31
N VAL A 190 -23.21 -3.81 7.29
CA VAL A 190 -24.02 -4.26 6.16
C VAL A 190 -23.92 -3.30 4.97
N ASP A 191 -23.72 -2.00 5.23
CA ASP A 191 -23.51 -1.00 4.18
C ASP A 191 -22.18 -1.28 3.48
N PHE A 192 -21.14 -1.64 4.24
CA PHE A 192 -19.84 -2.00 3.67
C PHE A 192 -19.94 -3.24 2.78
N LEU A 193 -20.74 -4.25 3.18
CA LEU A 193 -21.03 -5.38 2.32
C LEU A 193 -21.72 -4.94 1.03
N HIS A 194 -22.87 -4.27 1.16
CA HIS A 194 -23.72 -3.90 0.03
C HIS A 194 -22.93 -3.07 -1.00
N GLU A 195 -22.17 -2.10 -0.53
CA GLU A 195 -21.33 -1.25 -1.36
C GLU A 195 -20.17 -1.99 -2.03
N SER A 196 -19.72 -3.12 -1.48
CA SER A 196 -18.61 -3.91 -2.02
C SER A 196 -19.04 -5.02 -3.00
N LEU A 197 -20.35 -5.29 -3.12
CA LEU A 197 -20.88 -6.26 -4.07
C LEU A 197 -20.95 -5.67 -5.48
N SER A 198 -20.85 -6.53 -6.50
CA SER A 198 -21.17 -6.14 -7.87
C SER A 198 -22.67 -5.89 -8.03
N GLU A 199 -23.07 -5.09 -9.02
CA GLU A 199 -24.49 -4.76 -9.25
C GLU A 199 -25.37 -6.02 -9.37
N ASP A 200 -24.90 -7.06 -10.05
CA ASP A 200 -25.65 -8.33 -10.19
C ASP A 200 -25.81 -9.12 -8.87
N GLN A 201 -25.00 -8.81 -7.86
CA GLN A 201 -25.03 -9.47 -6.54
C GLN A 201 -25.74 -8.60 -5.49
N LYS A 202 -26.01 -7.33 -5.78
CA LYS A 202 -26.73 -6.46 -4.87
C LYS A 202 -28.19 -6.88 -4.82
N ASP A 203 -28.75 -6.81 -3.62
CA ASP A 203 -30.15 -7.06 -3.39
C ASP A 203 -30.65 -5.96 -2.44
N GLU A 204 -31.40 -5.01 -3.02
CA GLU A 204 -31.92 -3.85 -2.29
C GLU A 204 -32.89 -4.25 -1.17
N LEU A 205 -33.69 -5.31 -1.40
CA LEU A 205 -34.65 -5.78 -0.41
C LEU A 205 -33.91 -6.33 0.81
N LEU A 206 -32.92 -7.20 0.59
CA LEU A 206 -32.10 -7.75 1.66
C LEU A 206 -31.32 -6.65 2.38
N TYR A 207 -30.73 -5.72 1.64
CA TYR A 207 -30.00 -4.60 2.21
C TYR A 207 -30.87 -3.76 3.16
N HIS A 208 -32.02 -3.28 2.69
CA HIS A 208 -32.92 -2.47 3.51
C HIS A 208 -33.48 -3.24 4.71
N TYR A 209 -33.83 -4.52 4.52
CA TYR A 209 -34.30 -5.39 5.60
C TYR A 209 -33.26 -5.53 6.73
N TYR A 210 -32.02 -5.91 6.37
CA TYR A 210 -30.96 -6.16 7.35
C TYR A 210 -30.40 -4.86 7.96
N ARG A 211 -30.43 -3.74 7.22
CA ARG A 211 -30.10 -2.42 7.76
C ARG A 211 -31.16 -1.96 8.77
N PHE A 212 -32.44 -2.11 8.47
CA PHE A 212 -33.52 -1.81 9.41
C PHE A 212 -33.44 -2.67 10.67
N SER A 213 -33.16 -3.98 10.54
CA SER A 213 -32.98 -4.88 11.68
C SER A 213 -31.89 -4.39 12.65
N ASN A 214 -30.79 -3.82 12.12
CA ASN A 214 -29.72 -3.24 12.93
C ASN A 214 -30.16 -2.00 13.70
N ILE A 215 -30.91 -1.11 13.05
CA ILE A 215 -31.45 0.11 13.66
C ILE A 215 -32.40 -0.26 14.79
N TYR A 216 -33.36 -1.15 14.51
CA TYR A 216 -34.36 -1.60 15.48
C TYR A 216 -33.73 -2.26 16.72
N LYS A 217 -32.74 -3.14 16.52
CA LYS A 217 -32.00 -3.77 17.64
C LYS A 217 -31.20 -2.80 18.50
N LYS A 218 -30.74 -1.68 17.93
CA LYS A 218 -30.03 -0.63 18.69
C LYS A 218 -30.99 0.27 19.47
N GLY A 219 -32.18 0.55 18.94
CA GLY A 219 -33.17 1.42 19.58
C GLY A 219 -33.90 0.81 20.80
N ILE A 220 -33.75 -0.49 21.04
CA ILE A 220 -34.36 -1.21 22.19
C ILE A 220 -33.37 -1.38 23.36
N ARG A 221 -32.16 -0.84 23.26
CA ARG A 221 -31.12 -0.92 24.31
C ARG A 221 -30.94 0.39 25.07
#